data_AF-A0A2W6B7W5-F1
#
_entry.id   AF-A0A2W6B7W5-F1
#
_cell.length_a   1.000
_cell.length_b   1.000
_cell.length_c   1.000
_cell.angle_alpha   90.00
_cell.angle_beta   90.00
_cell.angle_gamma   90.00
#
_symmetry.space_group_name_H-M   'P 1'
#
loop_
_entity.id
_entity.type
_entity.pdbx_description
1 polymer ?
#
loop_
_entity_poly.entity_id
_entity_poly.type
_entity_poly.pdbx_seq_one_letter_code
_entity_poly.pdbx_strand_id
1 'polypeptide(L)'
;MSEDEAVKTTSWDGYLKEGPGAVTTAVPIIEVGEHGGHVLEPEYKRMPIGPDHILYPVLVSLALFPILMGASGHHLADDLPEEETHPFFPDHFWPYPIIAVVMLVTVGLLSAFVQRNMLLEQSADPRTVVLPRPDWYFLFLFQFLKLGPELLMSLVIPPVVVLVLLLWPFLDGGLGTRAARVLGWVHWPVPGRNVITGTGWVLFLGFIVMLTFWSLSGVTIFGISGG
;
A
#
# COMPACT_ATOMS: atom_id res chain seq x y z
N MET A 1 29.32 55.25 -12.93
CA MET A 1 30.04 54.24 -13.74
C MET A 1 30.91 53.51 -12.72
N SER A 2 30.28 52.61 -11.95
CA SER A 2 30.30 51.14 -12.11
C SER A 2 31.73 50.62 -11.95
N GLU A 3 32.02 49.65 -11.09
CA GLU A 3 31.36 48.35 -10.98
C GLU A 3 31.45 47.83 -9.54
N ASP A 4 30.31 47.40 -8.99
CA ASP A 4 30.25 46.58 -7.79
C ASP A 4 30.65 45.13 -8.13
N GLU A 5 31.34 44.52 -7.17
CA GLU A 5 31.94 43.19 -7.19
C GLU A 5 30.91 42.10 -7.56
N ALA A 6 31.12 41.46 -8.71
CA ALA A 6 30.26 40.39 -9.22
C ALA A 6 30.30 39.17 -8.30
N VAL A 7 29.20 38.96 -7.58
CA VAL A 7 28.86 37.70 -6.88
C VAL A 7 28.95 36.55 -7.88
N LYS A 8 29.90 35.63 -7.68
CA LYS A 8 29.94 34.34 -8.38
C LYS A 8 28.70 33.53 -7.98
N THR A 9 27.64 33.64 -8.76
CA THR A 9 26.54 32.69 -8.72
C THR A 9 27.03 31.39 -9.34
N THR A 10 27.01 30.30 -8.57
CA THR A 10 27.29 28.96 -9.06
C THR A 10 26.24 28.60 -10.11
N SER A 11 26.64 28.59 -11.38
CA SER A 11 25.82 28.11 -12.49
C SER A 11 25.58 26.62 -12.32
N TRP A 12 24.33 26.21 -12.44
CA TRP A 12 23.84 24.85 -12.24
C TRP A 12 23.98 24.00 -13.52
N ASP A 13 24.36 22.72 -13.36
CA ASP A 13 24.85 21.87 -14.46
C ASP A 13 23.78 20.91 -15.04
N GLY A 14 22.49 21.15 -14.86
CA GLY A 14 21.42 20.53 -15.67
C GLY A 14 21.22 19.00 -15.62
N TYR A 15 21.88 18.26 -14.72
CA TYR A 15 21.72 16.80 -14.61
C TYR A 15 21.02 16.37 -13.31
N LEU A 16 19.71 16.64 -13.20
CA LEU A 16 18.83 15.79 -12.42
C LEU A 16 18.09 14.90 -13.42
N LYS A 17 18.41 13.60 -13.44
CA LYS A 17 17.63 12.63 -14.19
C LYS A 17 16.31 12.45 -13.44
N GLU A 18 15.22 12.89 -14.08
CA GLU A 18 13.87 12.87 -13.53
C GLU A 18 13.46 11.43 -13.16
N GLY A 19 12.94 11.26 -11.94
CA GLY A 19 12.35 10.02 -11.46
C GLY A 19 10.86 10.26 -11.12
N PRO A 20 9.98 9.28 -11.35
CA PRO A 20 8.55 9.46 -11.18
C PRO A 20 8.20 9.53 -9.69
N GLY A 21 7.85 10.74 -9.26
CA GLY A 21 7.50 11.08 -7.88
C GLY A 21 7.79 12.54 -7.54
N ALA A 22 8.75 13.16 -8.24
CA ALA A 22 8.93 14.60 -8.20
C ALA A 22 8.06 15.25 -9.28
N VAL A 23 6.96 15.89 -8.87
CA VAL A 23 6.20 16.76 -9.75
C VAL A 23 7.09 17.95 -10.12
N THR A 24 7.71 17.90 -11.30
CA THR A 24 8.43 19.03 -11.91
C THR A 24 7.54 19.79 -12.89
N THR A 25 6.25 19.97 -12.55
CA THR A 25 5.60 21.18 -13.05
C THR A 25 6.40 22.31 -12.43
N ALA A 26 7.29 22.94 -13.20
CA ALA A 26 7.85 24.23 -12.88
C ALA A 26 6.68 25.03 -12.32
N VAL A 27 6.69 25.27 -11.01
CA VAL A 27 5.60 26.00 -10.35
C VAL A 27 5.46 27.24 -11.22
N PRO A 28 4.35 27.42 -11.96
CA PRO A 28 4.22 28.60 -12.79
C PRO A 28 4.44 29.74 -11.80
N ILE A 29 5.45 30.57 -12.05
CA ILE A 29 5.63 31.78 -11.28
C ILE A 29 4.39 32.59 -11.66
N ILE A 30 3.34 32.44 -10.87
CA ILE A 30 2.13 33.25 -10.97
C ILE A 30 2.64 34.65 -10.67
N GLU A 31 2.78 35.44 -11.73
CA GLU A 31 3.04 36.86 -11.62
C GLU A 31 1.94 37.42 -10.70
N VAL A 32 2.34 37.85 -9.52
CA VAL A 32 1.43 38.21 -8.43
C VAL A 32 0.68 39.46 -8.87
N GLY A 33 -0.47 39.26 -9.51
CA GLY A 33 -1.50 40.27 -9.62
C GLY A 33 -1.84 40.72 -8.20
N GLU A 34 -1.75 42.02 -7.97
CA GLU A 34 -1.65 42.70 -6.67
C GLU A 34 -2.80 42.46 -5.67
N HIS A 35 -3.75 41.54 -5.92
CA HIS A 35 -4.98 41.34 -5.13
C HIS A 35 -5.39 39.86 -5.01
N GLY A 36 -4.62 39.05 -4.30
CA GLY A 36 -5.04 37.70 -3.91
C GLY A 36 -4.14 37.16 -2.81
N GLY A 37 -4.60 37.20 -1.56
CA GLY A 37 -3.86 36.62 -0.43
C GLY A 37 -3.49 35.17 -0.74
N HIS A 38 -2.24 34.80 -0.51
CA HIS A 38 -1.75 33.43 -0.73
C HIS A 38 -2.70 32.43 -0.08
N VAL A 39 -3.35 31.61 -0.91
CA VAL A 39 -4.24 30.57 -0.44
C VAL A 39 -3.37 29.45 0.13
N LEU A 40 -3.08 29.51 1.42
CA LEU A 40 -2.26 28.51 2.13
C LEU A 40 -2.98 27.15 2.26
N GLU A 41 -4.29 27.11 2.02
CA GLU A 41 -5.06 25.87 2.10
C GLU A 41 -5.16 25.21 0.72
N PRO A 42 -4.72 23.95 0.59
CA PRO A 42 -4.77 23.24 -0.67
C PRO A 42 -6.20 23.03 -1.16
N GLU A 43 -6.37 23.01 -2.48
CA GLU A 43 -7.67 22.96 -3.17
C GLU A 43 -8.55 21.79 -2.72
N TYR A 44 -7.96 20.63 -2.40
CA TYR A 44 -8.70 19.45 -1.94
C TYR A 44 -9.50 19.69 -0.65
N LYS A 45 -9.10 20.66 0.19
CA LYS A 45 -9.86 21.05 1.41
C LYS A 45 -11.12 21.85 1.08
N ARG A 46 -11.17 22.45 -0.10
CA ARG A 46 -12.30 23.26 -0.58
C ARG A 46 -13.31 22.43 -1.36
N MET A 47 -12.94 21.20 -1.73
CA MET A 47 -13.84 20.30 -2.45
C MET A 47 -14.99 19.86 -1.53
N PRO A 48 -16.24 19.85 -2.02
CA PRO A 48 -17.38 19.35 -1.24
C PRO A 48 -17.16 17.93 -0.72
N ILE A 49 -16.39 17.12 -1.45
CA ILE A 49 -15.98 15.76 -1.09
C ILE A 49 -14.44 15.67 -1.18
N GLY A 50 -13.76 16.22 -0.18
CA GLY A 50 -12.31 16.07 0.00
C GLY A 50 -11.93 14.73 0.66
N PRO A 51 -10.64 14.35 0.69
CA PRO A 51 -10.15 13.09 1.30
C PRO A 51 -10.60 12.86 2.75
N ASP A 52 -10.83 13.92 3.50
CA ASP A 52 -11.23 13.87 4.92
C ASP A 52 -12.76 13.69 5.10
N HIS A 53 -13.51 13.47 4.00
CA HIS A 53 -14.97 13.39 4.06
C HIS A 53 -15.45 12.11 4.76
N ILE A 54 -16.45 12.25 5.63
CA ILE A 54 -17.11 11.14 6.34
C ILE A 54 -17.75 10.09 5.40
N LEU A 55 -17.84 10.37 4.09
CA LEU A 55 -18.41 9.43 3.13
C LEU A 55 -17.51 8.21 2.96
N TYR A 56 -16.18 8.39 3.01
CA TYR A 56 -15.24 7.28 2.88
C TYR A 56 -15.41 6.23 3.98
N PRO A 57 -15.36 6.56 5.30
CA PRO A 57 -15.58 5.56 6.33
C PRO A 57 -16.99 4.95 6.27
N VAL A 58 -18.02 5.71 5.86
CA VAL A 58 -19.38 5.17 5.69
C VAL A 58 -19.43 4.14 4.56
N LEU A 59 -18.85 4.43 3.40
CA LEU A 59 -18.81 3.52 2.26
C LEU A 59 -18.00 2.26 2.57
N VAL A 60 -16.85 2.41 3.23
CA VAL A 60 -16.05 1.28 3.70
C VAL A 60 -16.85 0.42 4.68
N SER A 61 -17.56 1.04 5.63
CA SER A 61 -18.40 0.30 6.58
C SER A 61 -19.54 -0.46 5.89
N LEU A 62 -20.20 0.18 4.92
CA LEU A 62 -21.26 -0.44 4.13
C LEU A 62 -20.73 -1.62 3.30
N ALA A 63 -19.53 -1.50 2.73
CA ALA A 63 -18.88 -2.57 1.97
C ALA A 63 -18.41 -3.74 2.86
N LEU A 64 -17.94 -3.45 4.08
CA LEU A 64 -17.51 -4.46 5.05
C LEU A 64 -18.67 -5.21 5.70
N PHE A 65 -19.82 -4.56 5.90
CA PHE A 65 -20.98 -5.15 6.55
C PHE A 65 -21.40 -6.54 5.98
N PRO A 66 -21.63 -6.71 4.65
CA PRO A 66 -21.99 -8.01 4.09
C PRO A 66 -20.84 -9.02 4.16
N ILE A 67 -19.58 -8.57 4.11
CA ILE A 67 -18.41 -9.44 4.23
C ILE A 67 -18.32 -10.01 5.66
N LEU A 68 -18.58 -9.18 6.67
CA LEU A 68 -18.50 -9.57 8.07
C LEU A 68 -19.68 -10.47 8.49
N MET A 69 -20.89 -10.16 8.01
CA MET A 69 -22.08 -10.97 8.32
C MET A 69 -22.11 -12.32 7.59
N GLY A 70 -21.33 -12.45 6.50
CA GLY A 70 -21.34 -13.65 5.66
C GLY A 70 -22.66 -13.87 4.92
N ALA A 71 -22.70 -14.87 4.05
CA ALA A 71 -23.95 -15.28 3.42
C ALA A 71 -24.85 -15.91 4.48
N SER A 72 -26.07 -15.40 4.65
CA SER A 72 -27.05 -15.84 5.66
C SER A 72 -27.69 -17.22 5.38
N GLY A 73 -26.91 -18.17 4.83
CA GLY A 73 -27.41 -19.42 4.25
C GLY A 73 -26.82 -20.67 4.89
N HIS A 74 -25.74 -21.21 4.30
CA HIS A 74 -25.03 -22.39 4.80
C HIS A 74 -23.86 -21.98 5.68
N HIS A 75 -23.83 -22.46 6.93
CA HIS A 75 -22.65 -22.30 7.76
C HIS A 75 -21.67 -23.42 7.42
N LEU A 76 -20.40 -23.08 7.20
CA LEU A 76 -19.35 -24.09 6.93
C LEU A 76 -19.30 -25.16 8.04
N ALA A 77 -19.69 -24.81 9.27
CA ALA A 77 -19.80 -25.74 10.39
C ALA A 77 -20.80 -26.88 10.17
N ASP A 78 -21.81 -26.70 9.31
CA ASP A 78 -22.82 -27.73 9.01
C ASP A 78 -22.22 -28.90 8.19
N ASP A 79 -21.13 -28.65 7.46
CA ASP A 79 -20.43 -29.62 6.61
C ASP A 79 -19.19 -30.24 7.28
N LEU A 80 -18.78 -29.74 8.46
CA LEU A 80 -17.62 -30.25 9.19
C LEU A 80 -18.03 -31.34 10.21
N PRO A 81 -17.18 -32.35 10.44
CA PRO A 81 -17.41 -33.32 11.49
C PRO A 81 -17.48 -32.62 12.86
N GLU A 82 -18.37 -33.08 13.75
CA GLU A 82 -18.60 -32.43 15.06
C GLU A 82 -17.30 -32.24 15.87
N GLU A 83 -16.32 -33.15 15.71
CA GLU A 83 -15.00 -33.10 16.34
C GLU A 83 -14.14 -31.89 15.93
N GLU A 84 -14.39 -31.29 14.75
CA GLU A 84 -13.68 -30.11 14.23
C GLU A 84 -14.45 -28.80 14.46
N THR A 85 -15.64 -28.88 15.06
CA THR A 85 -16.50 -27.71 15.32
C THR A 85 -16.56 -27.37 16.80
N HIS A 86 -16.56 -26.09 17.12
CA HIS A 86 -16.76 -25.59 18.49
C HIS A 86 -17.78 -24.45 18.49
N PRO A 87 -18.58 -24.29 19.56
CA PRO A 87 -19.54 -23.19 19.66
C PRO A 87 -18.87 -21.82 19.56
N PHE A 88 -19.53 -20.87 18.90
CA PHE A 88 -19.04 -19.49 18.82
C PHE A 88 -18.93 -18.86 20.21
N PHE A 89 -19.93 -19.04 21.05
CA PHE A 89 -19.91 -18.59 22.45
C PHE A 89 -19.91 -19.80 23.38
N PRO A 90 -19.00 -19.87 24.37
CA PRO A 90 -18.01 -18.87 24.74
C PRO A 90 -16.65 -19.02 24.03
N ASP A 91 -16.37 -20.19 23.45
CA ASP A 91 -15.02 -20.63 23.09
C ASP A 91 -14.36 -19.74 22.02
N HIS A 92 -15.11 -19.35 20.99
CA HIS A 92 -14.60 -18.47 19.94
C HIS A 92 -14.61 -17.00 20.34
N PHE A 93 -15.54 -16.57 21.21
CA PHE A 93 -15.69 -15.17 21.59
C PHE A 93 -14.59 -14.67 22.55
N TRP A 94 -14.14 -15.51 23.49
CA TRP A 94 -13.23 -15.09 24.58
C TRP A 94 -11.85 -14.56 24.15
N PRO A 95 -11.24 -15.05 23.06
CA PRO A 95 -9.99 -14.48 22.55
C PRO A 95 -10.12 -13.02 22.06
N TYR A 96 -11.27 -12.57 21.56
CA TYR A 96 -11.39 -11.25 20.94
C TYR A 96 -11.16 -10.08 21.90
N PRO A 97 -11.75 -10.02 23.11
CA PRO A 97 -11.42 -8.99 24.09
C PRO A 97 -9.93 -8.97 24.45
N ILE A 98 -9.29 -10.13 24.54
CA ILE A 98 -7.85 -10.23 24.84
C ILE A 98 -7.04 -9.64 23.70
N ILE A 99 -7.35 -10.01 22.46
CA ILE A 99 -6.71 -9.45 21.26
C ILE A 99 -6.90 -7.93 21.19
N ALA A 100 -8.10 -7.43 21.51
CA ALA A 100 -8.38 -5.99 21.54
C ALA A 100 -7.54 -5.24 22.58
N VAL A 101 -7.41 -5.79 23.80
CA VAL A 101 -6.55 -5.21 24.85
C VAL A 101 -5.09 -5.26 24.43
N VAL A 102 -4.61 -6.37 23.87
CA VAL A 102 -3.24 -6.51 23.38
C VAL A 102 -2.96 -5.48 22.28
N MET A 103 -3.86 -5.33 21.31
CA MET A 103 -3.73 -4.34 20.23
C MET A 103 -3.70 -2.92 20.78
N LEU A 104 -4.58 -2.58 21.73
CA LEU A 104 -4.59 -1.27 22.39
C LEU A 104 -3.27 -0.99 23.12
N VAL A 105 -2.75 -1.97 23.87
CA VAL A 105 -1.47 -1.86 24.57
C VAL A 105 -0.32 -1.71 23.56
N THR A 106 -0.29 -2.52 22.50
CA THR A 106 0.75 -2.43 21.46
C THR A 106 0.75 -1.06 20.79
N VAL A 107 -0.40 -0.56 20.37
CA VAL A 107 -0.51 0.78 19.75
C VAL A 107 -0.13 1.88 20.76
N GLY A 108 -0.55 1.75 22.02
CA GLY A 108 -0.15 2.68 23.08
C GLY A 108 1.36 2.71 23.32
N LEU A 109 2.01 1.54 23.34
CA LEU A 109 3.46 1.42 23.46
C LEU A 109 4.18 1.99 22.22
N LEU A 110 3.71 1.67 21.02
CA LEU A 110 4.26 2.27 19.78
C LEU A 110 4.14 3.79 19.82
N SER A 111 3.00 4.33 20.25
CA SER A 111 2.80 5.76 20.41
C SER A 111 3.72 6.37 21.47
N ALA A 112 4.05 5.66 22.55
CA ALA A 112 4.92 6.17 23.62
C ALA A 112 6.41 6.12 23.26
N PHE A 113 6.86 5.05 22.59
CA PHE A 113 8.29 4.81 22.33
C PHE A 113 8.75 5.22 20.93
N VAL A 114 7.87 5.20 19.93
CA VAL A 114 8.21 5.40 18.51
C VAL A 114 7.75 6.78 18.01
N GLN A 115 7.19 7.63 18.88
CA GLN A 115 6.64 8.94 18.52
C GLN A 115 7.60 9.84 17.74
N ARG A 116 8.90 9.79 18.09
CA ARG A 116 9.93 10.61 17.41
C ARG A 116 10.08 10.26 15.93
N ASN A 117 9.83 9.02 15.55
CA ASN A 117 9.88 8.57 14.15
C ASN A 117 8.58 8.86 13.39
N MET A 118 7.51 9.24 14.11
CA MET A 118 6.20 9.58 13.55
C MET A 118 5.95 11.10 13.53
N LEU A 119 6.96 11.91 13.85
CA LEU A 119 6.87 13.35 13.69
C LEU A 119 6.73 13.65 12.19
N LEU A 120 5.70 14.42 11.85
CA LEU A 120 5.55 14.96 10.51
C LEU A 120 6.84 15.67 10.12
N GLU A 121 7.24 15.51 8.85
CA GLU A 121 8.41 16.17 8.31
C GLU A 121 8.32 17.69 8.53
N GLN A 122 9.48 18.37 8.49
CA GLN A 122 9.52 19.82 8.65
C GLN A 122 8.51 20.48 7.70
N SER A 123 7.86 21.53 8.19
CA SER A 123 6.95 22.33 7.38
C SER A 123 7.62 22.63 6.04
N ALA A 124 6.91 22.35 4.94
CA ALA A 124 7.47 22.39 3.60
C ALA A 124 8.17 23.73 3.35
N ASP A 125 9.50 23.72 3.29
CA ASP A 125 10.31 24.87 2.92
C ASP A 125 10.69 24.74 1.44
N PRO A 126 10.20 25.64 0.56
CA PRO A 126 10.51 25.60 -0.87
C PRO A 126 11.99 25.80 -1.21
N ARG A 127 12.83 26.19 -0.23
CA ARG A 127 14.28 26.31 -0.39
C ARG A 127 15.03 25.00 -0.13
N THR A 128 14.34 23.98 0.40
CA THR A 128 14.95 22.69 0.72
C THR A 128 14.67 21.67 -0.39
N VAL A 129 15.71 20.95 -0.81
CA VAL A 129 15.56 19.80 -1.73
C VAL A 129 15.45 18.54 -0.87
N VAL A 130 14.24 18.05 -0.70
CA VAL A 130 13.97 16.79 -0.01
C VAL A 130 13.78 15.70 -1.06
N LEU A 131 14.41 14.55 -0.87
CA LEU A 131 14.17 13.38 -1.72
C LEU A 131 12.81 12.77 -1.31
N PRO A 132 11.77 12.83 -2.15
CA PRO A 132 10.45 12.35 -1.77
C PRO A 132 10.49 10.83 -1.64
N ARG A 133 10.43 10.33 -0.41
CA ARG A 133 10.28 8.90 -0.13
C ARG A 133 8.85 8.64 0.34
N PRO A 134 8.18 7.61 -0.20
CA PRO A 134 6.84 7.27 0.25
C PRO A 134 6.89 6.59 1.62
N ASP A 135 5.73 6.53 2.26
CA ASP A 135 5.57 5.81 3.52
C ASP A 135 5.84 4.31 3.38
N TRP A 136 6.10 3.67 4.53
CA TRP A 136 6.49 2.26 4.65
C TRP A 136 5.56 1.28 3.93
N TYR A 137 4.25 1.58 3.85
CA TYR A 137 3.26 0.74 3.18
C TYR A 137 3.33 0.80 1.65
N PHE A 138 4.05 1.77 1.08
CA PHE A 138 4.24 1.95 -0.37
C PHE A 138 5.68 1.68 -0.84
N LEU A 139 6.61 1.36 0.05
CA LEU A 139 8.01 1.10 -0.31
C LEU A 139 8.15 -0.02 -1.35
N PHE A 140 7.37 -1.10 -1.21
CA PHE A 140 7.40 -2.20 -2.18
C PHE A 140 6.99 -1.74 -3.58
N LEU A 141 6.00 -0.85 -3.67
CA LEU A 141 5.50 -0.35 -4.95
C LEU A 141 6.54 0.56 -5.58
N PHE A 142 7.15 1.46 -4.81
CA PHE A 142 8.25 2.30 -5.29
C PHE A 142 9.43 1.47 -5.81
N GLN A 143 9.82 0.42 -5.07
CA GLN A 143 10.88 -0.46 -5.52
C GLN A 143 10.50 -1.27 -6.76
N PHE A 144 9.23 -1.71 -6.84
CA PHE A 144 8.68 -2.39 -8.00
C PHE A 144 8.75 -1.52 -9.27
N LEU A 145 8.42 -0.22 -9.15
CA LEU A 145 8.47 0.72 -10.26
C LEU A 145 9.88 0.89 -10.87
N LYS A 146 10.93 0.74 -10.05
CA LYS A 146 12.33 0.85 -10.51
C LYS A 146 12.81 -0.36 -11.32
N LEU A 147 12.09 -1.48 -11.33
CA LEU A 147 12.55 -2.74 -11.94
C LEU A 147 12.52 -2.75 -13.47
N GLY A 148 11.82 -1.82 -14.11
CA GLY A 148 11.64 -1.86 -15.55
C GLY A 148 11.14 -0.54 -16.15
N PRO A 149 10.63 -0.58 -17.40
CA PRO A 149 10.14 0.61 -18.08
C PRO A 149 9.00 1.27 -17.29
N GLU A 150 9.17 2.57 -17.02
CA GLU A 150 8.31 3.34 -16.14
C GLU A 150 6.82 3.26 -16.52
N LEU A 151 6.50 3.45 -17.81
CA LEU A 151 5.12 3.41 -18.30
C LEU A 151 4.44 2.05 -18.06
N LEU A 152 5.20 0.96 -18.16
CA LEU A 152 4.66 -0.38 -17.95
C LEU A 152 4.42 -0.62 -16.46
N MET A 153 5.40 -0.28 -15.62
CA MET A 153 5.34 -0.55 -14.19
C MET A 153 4.31 0.33 -13.47
N SER A 154 4.11 1.58 -13.90
CA SER A 154 3.19 2.51 -13.26
C SER A 154 1.76 2.43 -13.77
N LEU A 155 1.57 2.26 -15.09
CA LEU A 155 0.25 2.38 -15.70
C LEU A 155 -0.37 1.03 -16.07
N VAL A 156 0.44 0.06 -16.50
CA VAL A 156 -0.07 -1.21 -17.04
C VAL A 156 -0.20 -2.28 -15.95
N ILE A 157 0.83 -2.46 -15.14
CA ILE A 157 0.86 -3.58 -14.18
C ILE A 157 -0.13 -3.43 -13.02
N PRO A 158 -0.28 -2.25 -12.37
CA PRO A 158 -1.23 -2.11 -11.26
C PRO A 158 -2.69 -2.49 -11.61
N PRO A 159 -3.29 -2.00 -12.73
CA PRO A 159 -4.65 -2.42 -13.09
C PRO A 159 -4.72 -3.90 -13.48
N VAL A 160 -3.67 -4.46 -14.09
CA VAL A 160 -3.62 -5.90 -14.37
C VAL A 160 -3.61 -6.72 -13.09
N VAL A 161 -2.83 -6.33 -12.08
CA VAL A 161 -2.81 -7.01 -10.77
C VAL A 161 -4.18 -6.94 -10.11
N VAL A 162 -4.81 -5.77 -10.07
CA VAL A 162 -6.17 -5.61 -9.53
C VAL A 162 -7.17 -6.49 -10.27
N LEU A 163 -7.11 -6.54 -11.60
CA LEU A 163 -7.98 -7.39 -12.41
C LEU A 163 -7.74 -8.88 -12.15
N VAL A 164 -6.47 -9.31 -12.00
CA VAL A 164 -6.13 -10.68 -11.63
C VAL A 164 -6.66 -11.03 -10.23
N LEU A 165 -6.59 -10.11 -9.26
CA LEU A 165 -7.15 -10.29 -7.92
C LEU A 165 -8.69 -10.38 -7.96
N LEU A 166 -9.34 -9.56 -8.78
CA LEU A 166 -10.79 -9.62 -9.00
C LEU A 166 -11.22 -10.96 -9.62
N LEU A 167 -10.40 -11.48 -10.54
CA LEU A 167 -10.63 -12.77 -11.21
C LEU A 167 -10.10 -13.98 -10.41
N TRP A 168 -9.39 -13.75 -9.31
CA TRP A 168 -8.80 -14.79 -8.47
C TRP A 168 -9.76 -15.90 -8.05
N PRO A 169 -10.97 -15.63 -7.54
CA PRO A 169 -11.90 -16.70 -7.14
C PRO A 169 -12.28 -17.64 -8.31
N PHE A 170 -12.32 -17.13 -9.54
CA PHE A 170 -12.62 -17.93 -10.73
C PHE A 170 -11.41 -18.75 -11.19
N LEU A 171 -10.21 -18.17 -11.09
CA LEU A 171 -8.96 -18.85 -11.39
C LEU A 171 -8.69 -19.99 -10.40
N ASP A 172 -8.98 -19.75 -9.11
CA ASP A 172 -8.73 -20.71 -8.05
C ASP A 172 -9.59 -21.98 -8.17
N GLY A 173 -10.89 -21.83 -8.45
CA GLY A 173 -11.79 -22.97 -8.66
C GLY A 173 -11.46 -23.81 -9.89
N GLY A 174 -10.96 -23.18 -10.97
CA GLY A 174 -10.70 -23.84 -12.25
C GLY A 174 -9.34 -24.53 -12.37
N LEU A 175 -8.27 -23.92 -11.81
CA LEU A 175 -6.90 -24.41 -11.96
C LEU A 175 -6.56 -25.55 -10.99
N GLY A 176 -7.02 -25.47 -9.73
CA GLY A 176 -6.71 -26.47 -8.71
C GLY A 176 -7.27 -27.85 -9.02
N THR A 177 -8.52 -27.90 -9.48
CA THR A 177 -9.22 -29.17 -9.82
C THR A 177 -8.66 -29.84 -11.06
N ARG A 178 -8.20 -29.07 -12.06
CA ARG A 178 -7.62 -29.59 -13.30
C ARG A 178 -6.17 -30.03 -13.13
N ALA A 179 -5.34 -29.24 -12.44
CA ALA A 179 -3.94 -29.58 -12.22
C ALA A 179 -3.76 -30.83 -11.35
N ALA A 180 -4.59 -31.00 -10.31
CA ALA A 180 -4.58 -32.20 -9.46
C ALA A 180 -4.91 -33.49 -10.24
N ARG A 181 -5.85 -33.39 -11.20
CA ARG A 181 -6.23 -34.53 -12.06
C ARG A 181 -5.14 -34.91 -13.06
N VAL A 182 -4.38 -33.94 -13.57
CA VAL A 182 -3.30 -34.16 -14.54
C VAL A 182 -2.02 -34.68 -13.86
N LEU A 183 -1.71 -34.20 -12.64
CA LEU A 183 -0.51 -34.60 -11.91
C LEU A 183 -0.64 -35.93 -11.14
N GLY A 184 -1.83 -36.56 -11.14
CA GLY A 184 -2.02 -37.92 -10.62
C GLY A 184 -1.93 -38.05 -9.10
N TRP A 185 -2.24 -37.00 -8.35
CA TRP A 185 -2.12 -37.02 -6.89
C TRP A 185 -3.31 -37.76 -6.27
N VAL A 186 -3.02 -38.93 -5.69
CA VAL A 186 -3.98 -39.77 -4.97
C VAL A 186 -4.22 -39.15 -3.60
N HIS A 187 -5.50 -38.91 -3.29
CA HIS A 187 -6.06 -38.33 -2.07
C HIS A 187 -5.63 -36.87 -1.76
N TRP A 188 -6.56 -35.94 -1.94
CA TRP A 188 -6.39 -34.57 -1.45
C TRP A 188 -6.95 -34.46 -0.03
N PRO A 189 -6.21 -33.97 0.99
CA PRO A 189 -6.66 -34.09 2.38
C PRO A 189 -7.77 -33.14 2.82
N VAL A 190 -8.15 -32.12 2.03
CA VAL A 190 -9.20 -31.16 2.44
C VAL A 190 -9.94 -30.58 1.23
N PRO A 191 -11.28 -30.71 1.09
CA PRO A 191 -12.03 -30.01 0.04
C PRO A 191 -11.79 -28.49 0.12
N GLY A 192 -11.43 -27.86 -1.01
CA GLY A 192 -11.40 -26.38 -1.10
C GLY A 192 -10.06 -25.67 -0.84
N ARG A 193 -8.94 -26.39 -0.59
CA ARG A 193 -7.60 -25.75 -0.50
C ARG A 193 -6.80 -26.05 -1.76
N ASN A 194 -6.51 -25.06 -2.60
CA ASN A 194 -5.65 -25.23 -3.78
C ASN A 194 -4.21 -24.83 -3.43
N VAL A 195 -3.29 -25.79 -3.34
CA VAL A 195 -1.88 -25.49 -2.95
C VAL A 195 -1.16 -24.71 -4.04
N ILE A 196 -1.51 -24.84 -5.31
CA ILE A 196 -0.83 -24.09 -6.38
C ILE A 196 -1.12 -22.59 -6.24
N THR A 197 -2.38 -22.23 -6.07
CA THR A 197 -2.78 -20.84 -5.84
C THR A 197 -2.37 -20.36 -4.45
N GLY A 198 -2.43 -21.21 -3.43
CA GLY A 198 -1.93 -20.92 -2.08
C GLY A 198 -0.42 -20.62 -2.08
N THR A 199 0.39 -21.46 -2.73
CA THR A 199 1.83 -21.23 -2.89
C THR A 199 2.09 -19.99 -3.74
N GLY A 200 1.34 -19.79 -4.83
CA GLY A 200 1.42 -18.56 -5.63
C GLY A 200 1.13 -17.30 -4.81
N TRP A 201 0.12 -17.34 -3.94
CA TRP A 201 -0.22 -16.27 -3.02
C TRP A 201 0.87 -15.99 -2.00
N VAL A 202 1.43 -17.05 -1.39
CA VAL A 202 2.55 -16.92 -0.44
C VAL A 202 3.79 -16.35 -1.12
N LEU A 203 4.10 -16.77 -2.35
CA LEU A 203 5.20 -16.21 -3.14
C LEU A 203 4.97 -14.74 -3.48
N PHE A 204 3.73 -14.36 -3.82
CA PHE A 204 3.36 -12.97 -4.08
C PHE A 204 3.55 -12.08 -2.84
N LEU A 205 3.06 -12.51 -1.67
CA LEU A 205 3.27 -11.80 -0.42
C LEU A 205 4.76 -11.77 -0.03
N GLY A 206 5.47 -12.88 -0.23
CA GLY A 206 6.91 -12.97 -0.02
C GLY A 206 7.68 -11.99 -0.90
N PHE A 207 7.25 -11.80 -2.15
CA PHE A 207 7.83 -10.81 -3.06
C PHE A 207 7.59 -9.38 -2.59
N ILE A 208 6.38 -9.04 -2.13
CA ILE A 208 6.09 -7.72 -1.53
C ILE A 208 7.00 -7.48 -0.33
N VAL A 209 7.08 -8.44 0.59
CA VAL A 209 7.92 -8.35 1.79
C VAL A 209 9.39 -8.20 1.41
N MET A 210 9.88 -9.01 0.47
CA MET A 210 11.25 -8.92 -0.04
C MET A 210 11.55 -7.53 -0.60
N LEU A 211 10.66 -6.96 -1.42
CA LEU A 211 10.83 -5.61 -1.96
C LEU A 211 10.84 -4.53 -0.87
N THR A 212 9.97 -4.64 0.14
CA THR A 212 9.96 -3.71 1.29
C THR A 212 11.28 -3.78 2.05
N PHE A 213 11.77 -4.98 2.37
CA PHE A 213 13.06 -5.15 3.06
C PHE A 213 14.23 -4.66 2.22
N TRP A 214 14.23 -4.95 0.92
CA TRP A 214 15.25 -4.43 0.02
C TRP A 214 15.23 -2.90 0.00
N SER A 215 14.04 -2.29 -0.04
CA SER A 215 13.92 -0.84 -0.01
C SER A 215 14.47 -0.23 1.28
N LEU A 216 14.10 -0.80 2.43
CA LEU A 216 14.60 -0.38 3.74
C LEU A 216 16.12 -0.56 3.89
N SER A 217 16.69 -1.58 3.24
CA SER A 217 18.12 -1.88 3.35
C SER A 217 19.02 -0.87 2.64
N GLY A 218 18.51 -0.15 1.63
CA GLY A 218 19.31 0.76 0.80
C GLY A 218 20.36 0.08 -0.08
N VAL A 219 20.40 -1.25 -0.13
CA VAL A 219 21.42 -2.00 -0.88
C VAL A 219 21.19 -1.85 -2.39
N THR A 220 22.26 -1.66 -3.15
CA THR A 220 22.21 -1.63 -4.60
C THR A 220 22.34 -3.04 -5.17
N ILE A 221 21.35 -3.50 -5.94
CA ILE A 221 21.36 -4.82 -6.59
C ILE A 221 21.13 -4.59 -8.08
N PHE A 222 22.00 -5.16 -8.93
CA PHE A 222 21.92 -5.02 -10.40
C PHE A 222 21.87 -3.56 -10.89
N GLY A 223 22.53 -2.63 -10.18
CA GLY A 223 22.54 -1.21 -10.52
C GLY A 223 21.29 -0.43 -10.11
N ILE A 224 20.35 -1.06 -9.41
CA ILE A 224 19.13 -0.44 -8.86
C ILE A 224 19.31 -0.24 -7.36
N SER A 225 19.13 0.99 -6.88
CA SER A 225 19.14 1.31 -5.44
C SER A 225 17.85 0.91 -4.76
N GLY A 226 17.96 0.23 -3.60
CA GLY A 226 16.84 0.00 -2.68
C GLY A 226 16.34 1.28 -1.98
N GLY A 227 17.24 2.25 -1.76
CA GLY A 227 16.92 3.56 -1.18
C GLY A 227 16.55 4.58 -2.23
#